data_AF-A0A7C1G8K5-F1
#
_entry.id   AF-A0A7C1G8K5-F1
#
_cell.length_a   1.000
_cell.length_b   1.000
_cell.length_c   1.000
_cell.angle_alpha   90.00
_cell.angle_beta   90.00
_cell.angle_gamma   90.00
#
_symmetry.space_group_name_H-M   'P 1'
#
loop_
_entity.id
_entity.type
_entity.pdbx_description
1 polymer ?
#
loop_
_entity_poly.entity_id
_entity_poly.type
_entity_poly.pdbx_seq_one_letter_code
_entity_poly.pdbx_strand_id
1 'polypeptide(L)'
;MDKANTRGLSKEASRKRDSSLRIFLDYRERNISDEISEIFDDIETRNLPVGDILLVFDDYAVLVERKSIYDLIDSIRSHRLWEQLLKLMKTEEIFGYHIKRKILLVHGSIRDTLLYEFDEKLWASLIGAFME
;
A
#
# COMPACT_ATOMS: atom_id res chain seq x y z
N MET A 1 -64.42 3.58 -5.02
CA MET A 1 -63.92 4.50 -6.06
C MET A 1 -62.66 5.14 -5.49
N ASP A 2 -61.51 4.49 -5.69
CA ASP A 2 -60.61 4.62 -6.85
C ASP A 2 -59.58 5.72 -6.58
N LYS A 3 -58.28 5.62 -6.88
CA LYS A 3 -57.26 4.55 -7.04
C LYS A 3 -55.99 5.33 -7.42
N ALA A 4 -54.83 4.84 -7.00
CA ALA A 4 -53.47 5.24 -7.43
C ALA A 4 -52.99 6.63 -6.95
N ASN A 5 -51.70 6.84 -6.62
CA ASN A 5 -50.53 6.27 -7.25
C ASN A 5 -49.31 6.26 -6.30
N THR A 6 -48.76 5.07 -6.12
CA THR A 6 -47.38 4.77 -5.73
C THR A 6 -46.37 5.47 -6.65
N ARG A 7 -45.41 6.23 -6.10
CA ARG A 7 -44.02 6.39 -6.58
C ARG A 7 -43.35 7.55 -5.85
N GLY A 8 -42.55 7.20 -4.85
CA GLY A 8 -41.68 8.12 -4.11
C GLY A 8 -40.52 7.36 -3.46
N LEU A 9 -39.99 6.37 -4.20
CA LEU A 9 -38.61 5.87 -4.09
C LEU A 9 -38.17 5.33 -2.72
N SER A 10 -38.62 4.11 -2.42
CA SER A 10 -37.67 3.09 -1.99
C SER A 10 -36.60 2.96 -3.08
N LYS A 11 -35.32 2.83 -2.67
CA LYS A 11 -34.12 2.67 -3.52
C LYS A 11 -33.52 3.97 -4.07
N GLU A 12 -32.60 4.56 -3.33
CA GLU A 12 -31.34 5.04 -3.94
C GLU A 12 -30.24 5.03 -2.87
N ALA A 13 -29.61 3.85 -2.78
CA ALA A 13 -28.32 3.56 -2.17
C ALA A 13 -28.17 3.91 -0.69
N SER A 14 -28.82 3.15 0.20
CA SER A 14 -28.11 2.03 0.86
C SER A 14 -26.62 2.35 1.04
N ARG A 15 -26.34 3.06 2.14
CA ARG A 15 -25.01 3.28 2.73
C ARG A 15 -24.09 2.15 2.27
N LYS A 16 -23.11 2.49 1.41
CA LYS A 16 -22.13 1.55 0.84
C LYS A 16 -21.76 0.57 1.95
N ARG A 17 -21.89 -0.73 1.67
CA ARG A 17 -21.39 -1.82 2.51
C ARG A 17 -20.11 -1.34 3.19
N ASP A 18 -20.10 -1.33 4.52
CA ASP A 18 -18.84 -1.28 5.27
C ASP A 18 -18.04 -2.45 4.75
N SER A 19 -17.15 -2.18 3.79
CA SER A 19 -16.17 -3.17 3.37
C SER A 19 -15.32 -3.41 4.59
N SER A 20 -15.36 -4.62 5.13
CA SER A 20 -14.52 -4.95 6.29
C SER A 20 -13.08 -4.85 5.83
N LEU A 21 -12.36 -3.84 6.33
CA LEU A 21 -10.94 -3.67 6.07
C LEU A 21 -10.19 -4.40 7.17
N ARG A 22 -9.46 -5.44 6.79
CA ARG A 22 -8.47 -6.10 7.64
C ARG A 22 -7.07 -5.75 7.16
N ILE A 23 -6.16 -5.52 8.09
CA ILE A 23 -4.77 -5.18 7.78
C ILE A 23 -3.87 -6.32 8.25
N PHE A 24 -3.04 -6.84 7.35
CA PHE A 24 -1.88 -7.65 7.76
C PHE A 24 -0.62 -6.80 7.70
N LEU A 25 0.05 -6.66 8.84
CA LEU A 25 1.32 -5.94 8.97
C LEU A 25 2.47 -6.95 9.04
N ASP A 26 3.52 -6.75 8.25
CA ASP A 26 4.70 -7.59 8.37
C ASP A 26 5.38 -7.39 9.74
N TYR A 27 5.75 -8.48 10.43
CA TYR A 27 6.37 -8.39 11.76
C TYR A 27 7.71 -7.63 11.78
N ARG A 28 8.32 -7.38 10.63
CA ARG A 28 9.54 -6.57 10.47
C ARG A 28 9.25 -5.07 10.63
N GLU A 29 8.03 -4.62 10.35
CA GLU A 29 7.58 -3.23 10.44
C GLU A 29 7.05 -2.86 11.84
N ARG A 30 7.76 -3.26 12.90
CA ARG A 30 7.31 -3.00 14.29
C ARG A 30 7.19 -1.52 14.62
N ASN A 31 8.00 -0.70 13.97
CA ASN A 31 8.12 0.74 14.21
C ASN A 31 6.93 1.57 13.71
N ILE A 32 5.94 0.95 13.05
CA ILE A 32 4.68 1.62 12.66
C ILE A 32 3.45 0.91 13.24
N SER A 33 3.65 -0.13 14.05
CA SER A 33 2.54 -0.98 14.51
C SER A 33 1.60 -0.20 15.41
N ASP A 34 2.15 0.61 16.33
CA ASP A 34 1.37 1.36 17.30
C ASP A 34 0.54 2.44 16.59
N GLU A 35 1.13 3.18 15.66
CA GLU A 35 0.45 4.24 14.91
C GLU A 35 -0.67 3.69 14.01
N ILE A 36 -0.49 2.51 13.41
CA ILE A 36 -1.55 1.86 12.62
C ILE A 36 -2.68 1.41 13.54
N SER A 37 -2.37 0.86 14.71
CA SER A 37 -3.35 0.41 15.71
C SER A 37 -4.16 1.54 16.34
N GLU A 38 -3.69 2.77 16.32
CA GLU A 38 -4.48 3.94 16.72
C GLU A 38 -5.56 4.32 15.68
N ILE A 39 -5.40 3.91 14.43
CA ILE A 39 -6.25 4.31 13.30
C ILE A 39 -7.21 3.20 12.87
N PHE A 40 -6.80 1.94 12.98
CA PHE A 40 -7.56 0.79 12.49
C PHE A 40 -7.76 -0.28 13.57
N ASP A 41 -8.98 -0.84 13.61
CA ASP A 41 -9.37 -1.81 14.66
C ASP A 41 -9.02 -3.27 14.31
N ASP A 42 -8.96 -3.66 13.03
CA ASP A 42 -8.71 -5.04 12.58
C ASP A 42 -7.31 -5.16 11.93
N ILE A 43 -6.29 -5.27 12.78
CA ILE A 43 -4.88 -5.45 12.38
C ILE A 43 -4.35 -6.76 12.95
N GLU A 44 -3.63 -7.51 12.11
CA GLU A 44 -2.93 -8.72 12.51
C GLU A 44 -1.48 -8.71 12.00
N THR A 45 -0.52 -8.93 12.90
CA THR A 45 0.89 -9.03 12.52
C THR A 45 1.21 -10.42 11.97
N ARG A 46 1.83 -10.51 10.79
CA ARG A 46 2.18 -11.77 10.12
C ARG A 46 3.56 -11.71 9.46
N ASN A 47 4.06 -12.87 9.01
CA ASN A 47 5.20 -12.93 8.09
C ASN A 47 4.68 -12.82 6.66
N LEU A 48 4.80 -11.66 6.02
CA LEU A 48 4.35 -11.51 4.64
C LEU A 48 5.41 -12.09 3.69
N PRO A 49 5.01 -12.87 2.67
CA PRO A 49 5.98 -13.39 1.70
C PRO A 49 6.59 -12.27 0.84
N VAL A 50 5.83 -11.19 0.63
CA VAL A 50 6.17 -10.00 -0.18
C VAL A 50 5.42 -8.80 0.40
N GLY A 51 6.03 -7.60 0.34
CA GLY A 51 5.46 -6.36 0.85
C GLY A 51 5.53 -6.25 2.37
N ASP A 52 5.07 -5.11 2.84
CA ASP A 52 5.15 -4.69 4.24
C ASP A 52 3.76 -4.60 4.89
N ILE A 53 2.74 -4.28 4.08
CA ILE A 53 1.34 -4.20 4.52
C ILE A 53 0.43 -4.83 3.46
N LEU A 54 -0.51 -5.67 3.88
CA LEU A 54 -1.60 -6.16 3.06
C LEU A 54 -2.92 -5.61 3.57
N LEU A 55 -3.60 -4.80 2.75
CA LEU A 55 -4.95 -4.30 3.02
C LEU A 55 -5.95 -5.26 2.39
N VAL A 56 -6.70 -5.99 3.22
CA VAL A 56 -7.66 -7.00 2.80
C VAL A 56 -9.06 -6.41 2.85
N PHE A 57 -9.73 -6.44 1.70
CA PHE A 57 -11.15 -6.13 1.54
C PHE A 57 -11.92 -7.43 1.28
N ASP A 58 -13.25 -7.34 1.26
CA ASP A 58 -14.14 -8.50 1.11
C ASP A 58 -13.80 -9.42 -0.09
N ASP A 59 -13.36 -8.86 -1.22
CA ASP A 59 -13.14 -9.58 -2.49
C ASP A 59 -11.73 -9.42 -3.09
N TYR A 60 -10.87 -8.57 -2.52
CA TYR A 60 -9.52 -8.36 -3.02
C TYR A 60 -8.59 -7.84 -1.92
N ALA A 61 -7.30 -7.82 -2.22
CA ALA A 61 -6.31 -7.15 -1.40
C ALA A 61 -5.49 -6.11 -2.17
N VAL A 62 -4.92 -5.17 -1.42
CA VAL A 62 -3.96 -4.19 -1.88
C VAL A 62 -2.65 -4.43 -1.15
N LEU A 63 -1.59 -4.66 -1.91
CA LEU A 63 -0.25 -4.86 -1.37
C LEU A 63 0.50 -3.54 -1.31
N VAL A 64 1.11 -3.24 -0.17
CA VAL A 64 1.91 -2.03 0.03
C VAL A 64 3.32 -2.42 0.42
N GLU A 65 4.30 -1.86 -0.30
CA GLU A 65 5.71 -1.83 0.10
C GLU A 65 5.99 -0.43 0.64
N ARG A 66 6.43 -0.34 1.89
CA ARG A 66 6.79 0.91 2.55
C ARG A 66 8.31 1.09 2.44
N LYS A 67 8.74 2.29 2.06
CA LYS A 67 10.17 2.58 1.92
C LYS A 67 10.48 3.97 2.42
N SER A 68 11.42 4.09 3.35
CA SER A 68 11.94 5.40 3.72
C SER A 68 12.74 5.98 2.56
N ILE A 69 12.90 7.31 2.51
CA ILE A 69 13.71 7.96 1.49
C ILE A 69 15.18 7.47 1.51
N TYR A 70 15.71 7.18 2.70
CA TYR A 70 17.04 6.61 2.89
C TYR A 70 17.11 5.20 2.30
N ASP A 71 16.15 4.32 2.66
CA ASP A 71 16.07 2.96 2.10
C ASP A 71 15.85 2.96 0.59
N LEU A 72 15.13 3.94 0.07
CA LEU A 72 14.92 4.12 -1.37
C LEU A 72 16.26 4.38 -2.05
N ILE A 73 17.00 5.38 -1.60
CA ILE A 73 18.29 5.76 -2.17
C ILE A 73 19.29 4.60 -2.06
N ASP A 74 19.38 3.96 -0.90
CA ASP A 74 20.26 2.81 -0.69
C ASP A 74 19.87 1.62 -1.57
N SER A 75 18.56 1.37 -1.75
CA SER A 75 18.07 0.30 -2.62
C SER A 75 18.28 0.57 -4.11
N ILE A 76 18.30 1.85 -4.53
CA ILE A 76 18.64 2.25 -5.90
C ILE A 76 20.14 2.03 -6.15
N ARG A 77 20.99 2.51 -5.22
CA ARG A 77 22.45 2.37 -5.32
C ARG A 77 22.91 0.92 -5.36
N SER A 78 22.23 0.05 -4.60
CA SER A 78 22.52 -1.38 -4.53
C SER A 78 21.77 -2.23 -5.58
N HIS A 79 20.98 -1.62 -6.45
CA HIS A 79 20.07 -2.29 -7.41
C HIS A 79 18.97 -3.17 -6.78
N ARG A 80 18.89 -3.26 -5.44
CA ARG A 80 17.89 -4.04 -4.69
C ARG A 80 16.46 -3.59 -4.98
N LEU A 81 16.23 -2.31 -5.29
CA LEU A 81 14.89 -1.79 -5.57
C LEU A 81 14.21 -2.57 -6.71
N TRP A 82 14.95 -2.84 -7.80
CA TRP A 82 14.40 -3.49 -8.97
C TRP A 82 13.95 -4.93 -8.70
N GLU A 83 14.71 -5.66 -7.89
CA GLU A 83 14.35 -7.02 -7.48
C GLU A 83 13.08 -7.01 -6.61
N GLN A 84 12.95 -6.03 -5.71
CA GLN A 84 11.77 -5.85 -4.88
C GLN A 84 10.53 -5.52 -5.73
N LEU A 85 10.65 -4.55 -6.65
CA LEU A 85 9.56 -4.17 -7.57
C LEU A 85 9.15 -5.34 -8.47
N LEU A 86 10.11 -6.10 -9.01
CA LEU A 86 9.81 -7.28 -9.81
C LEU A 86 9.06 -8.35 -8.99
N LYS A 87 9.45 -8.56 -7.74
CA LYS A 87 8.77 -9.51 -6.83
C LYS A 87 7.34 -9.04 -6.53
N LEU A 88 7.15 -7.75 -6.23
CA LEU A 88 5.83 -7.14 -6.05
C LEU A 88 4.97 -7.31 -7.29
N MET A 89 5.48 -6.96 -8.47
CA MET A 89 4.77 -7.07 -9.75
C MET A 89 4.33 -8.49 -10.07
N LYS A 90 5.15 -9.50 -9.77
CA LYS A 90 4.81 -10.92 -10.00
C LYS A 90 3.81 -11.50 -9.00
N THR A 91 3.56 -10.82 -7.89
CA THR A 91 2.67 -11.34 -6.84
C THR A 91 1.21 -11.09 -7.21
N GLU A 92 0.46 -12.14 -7.51
CA GLU A 92 -0.97 -12.05 -7.86
C GLU A 92 -1.90 -12.41 -6.70
N GLU A 93 -1.38 -13.10 -5.68
CA GLU A 93 -2.16 -13.59 -4.55
C GLU A 93 -1.29 -13.68 -3.29
N ILE A 94 -1.88 -13.35 -2.13
CA ILE A 94 -1.29 -13.60 -0.80
C ILE A 94 -2.39 -14.14 0.11
N PHE A 95 -2.14 -15.27 0.80
CA PHE A 95 -3.07 -15.92 1.72
C PHE A 95 -4.48 -16.19 1.15
N GLY A 96 -4.61 -16.51 -0.14
CA GLY A 96 -5.92 -16.72 -0.78
C GLY A 96 -6.57 -15.44 -1.33
N TYR A 97 -6.00 -14.26 -1.07
CA TYR A 97 -6.55 -12.98 -1.53
C TYR A 97 -5.87 -12.52 -2.81
N HIS A 98 -6.67 -12.26 -3.85
CA HIS A 98 -6.18 -11.71 -5.11
C HIS A 98 -5.72 -10.26 -4.95
N ILE A 99 -4.51 -9.95 -5.40
CA ILE A 99 -3.92 -8.62 -5.31
C ILE A 99 -4.42 -7.76 -6.47
N LYS A 100 -5.33 -6.83 -6.18
CA LYS A 100 -5.90 -5.91 -7.16
C LYS A 100 -5.00 -4.71 -7.45
N ARG A 101 -4.24 -4.26 -6.44
CA ARG A 101 -3.34 -3.10 -6.56
C ARG A 101 -2.08 -3.32 -5.75
N LYS A 102 -0.98 -2.71 -6.21
CA LYS A 102 0.33 -2.69 -5.58
C LYS A 102 0.74 -1.23 -5.42
N ILE A 103 1.25 -0.87 -4.25
CA ILE A 103 1.61 0.51 -3.92
C ILE A 103 3.03 0.49 -3.37
N LEU A 104 3.90 1.33 -3.91
CA LEU A 104 5.15 1.71 -3.26
C LEU A 104 4.90 3.02 -2.49
N LEU A 105 4.87 2.94 -1.16
CA LEU A 105 4.73 4.09 -0.28
C LEU A 105 6.10 4.59 0.14
N VAL A 106 6.54 5.69 -0.49
CA VAL A 106 7.77 6.38 -0.12
C VAL A 106 7.47 7.44 0.93
N HIS A 107 8.21 7.45 2.03
CA HIS A 107 8.06 8.43 3.11
C HIS A 107 9.41 9.07 3.51
N GLY A 108 9.32 10.26 4.09
CA GLY A 108 10.49 11.08 4.46
C GLY A 108 10.68 12.28 3.53
N SER A 109 11.73 13.05 3.81
CA SER A 109 12.05 14.29 3.09
C SER A 109 13.24 14.05 2.16
N ILE A 110 13.02 14.23 0.85
CA ILE A 110 14.10 14.23 -0.15
C ILE A 110 15.14 15.30 0.19
N ARG A 111 14.71 16.46 0.70
CA ARG A 111 15.62 17.57 1.06
C ARG A 111 16.66 17.13 2.09
N ASP A 112 16.26 16.27 3.02
CA ASP A 112 17.14 15.82 4.11
C ASP A 112 18.27 14.92 3.56
N THR A 113 18.04 14.27 2.42
CA THR A 113 19.08 13.48 1.73
C THR A 113 19.90 14.32 0.74
N LEU A 114 19.28 15.30 0.10
CA LEU A 114 19.95 16.24 -0.82
C LEU A 114 21.06 17.06 -0.15
N LEU A 115 20.90 17.36 1.14
CA LEU A 115 21.85 18.19 1.89
C LEU A 115 23.20 17.51 2.16
N TYR A 116 23.30 16.18 2.03
CA TYR A 116 24.51 15.44 2.40
C TYR A 116 25.24 14.76 1.23
N GLU A 117 24.54 14.34 0.16
CA GLU A 117 25.13 13.41 -0.82
C GLU A 117 24.64 13.62 -2.28
N PHE A 118 24.59 14.87 -2.74
CA PHE A 118 24.12 15.14 -4.09
C PHE A 118 25.15 14.83 -5.19
N ASP A 119 24.86 13.84 -6.03
CA ASP A 119 25.61 13.46 -7.24
C ASP A 119 24.62 13.40 -8.44
N GLU A 120 25.01 13.96 -9.60
CA GLU A 120 24.22 13.93 -10.83
C GLU A 120 23.81 12.50 -11.25
N LYS A 121 24.67 11.51 -10.99
CA LYS A 121 24.37 10.10 -11.27
C LYS A 121 23.26 9.54 -10.38
N LEU A 122 23.26 9.93 -9.12
CA LEU A 122 22.19 9.57 -8.20
C LEU A 122 20.86 10.21 -8.64
N TRP A 123 20.91 11.44 -9.13
CA TRP A 123 19.75 12.15 -9.64
C TRP A 123 19.16 11.50 -10.88
N ALA A 124 19.99 11.10 -11.84
CA ALA A 124 19.54 10.33 -13.00
C ALA A 124 18.88 9.00 -12.58
N SER A 125 19.46 8.31 -11.60
CA SER A 125 18.95 7.02 -11.11
C SER A 125 17.64 7.16 -10.35
N LEU A 126 17.48 8.24 -9.56
CA LEU A 126 16.23 8.55 -8.85
C LEU A 126 15.10 8.92 -9.82
N ILE A 127 15.38 9.76 -10.82
CA ILE A 127 14.40 10.07 -11.87
C ILE A 127 14.01 8.81 -12.63
N GLY A 128 14.97 7.94 -12.95
CA GLY A 128 14.70 6.63 -13.54
C GLY A 128 13.78 5.78 -12.65
N ALA A 129 14.04 5.70 -11.35
CA ALA A 129 13.20 4.98 -10.39
C ALA A 129 11.77 5.52 -10.29
N PHE A 130 11.56 6.82 -10.49
CA PHE A 130 10.22 7.42 -10.49
C PHE A 130 9.44 7.21 -11.80
N MET A 131 10.11 6.88 -12.90
CA MET A 131 9.48 6.70 -14.21
C MET A 131 8.96 5.27 -14.45
N GLU A 132 9.35 4.32 -13.61
CA GLU A 132 8.90 2.92 -13.62
C GLU A 132 7.67 2.72 -12.73
#